data_AF-R5W5E8-F1
#
_entry.id   AF-R5W5E8-F1
#
_cell.length_a   1.000
_cell.length_b   1.000
_cell.length_c   1.000
_cell.angle_alpha   90.00
_cell.angle_beta   90.00
_cell.angle_gamma   90.00
#
_symmetry.space_group_name_H-M   'P 1'
#
loop_
_entity.id
_entity.type
_entity.pdbx_description
1 polymer ?
#
loop_
_entity_poly.entity_id
_entity_poly.type
_entity_poly.pdbx_seq_one_letter_code
_entity_poly.pdbx_strand_id
1 'polypeptide(L)'
;MRNKIQKYLSGEREGFSLVELIIVIAIMAILIGIVALAVIPYLEKSRVGKDQQTVDTVYSAFKNEIASQQITETTEVTISSTGGTLTTGSVFNVDKLAEALDCTDAAGLAALEKKLSSSGIKDQDIVCSFDSGTKEIKAEVTNAEGGDNIKSSNK
;
A
#
# COMPACT_ATOMS: atom_id res chain seq x y z
N MET A 1 -49.79 18.25 45.41
CA MET A 1 -48.46 17.61 45.40
C MET A 1 -47.60 18.06 44.20
N ARG A 2 -47.56 19.36 43.87
CA ARG A 2 -46.87 19.91 42.67
C ARG A 2 -45.59 20.71 42.97
N ASN A 3 -45.23 20.85 44.26
CA ASN A 3 -44.19 21.81 44.69
C ASN A 3 -42.82 21.16 44.95
N LYS A 4 -42.67 19.85 44.72
CA LYS A 4 -41.39 19.12 44.92
C LYS A 4 -40.58 18.95 43.63
N ILE A 5 -41.20 19.00 42.45
CA ILE A 5 -40.51 18.88 41.15
C ILE A 5 -39.75 20.17 40.81
N GLN A 6 -40.27 21.34 41.19
CA GLN A 6 -39.60 22.63 40.95
C GLN A 6 -38.26 22.75 41.70
N LYS A 7 -38.09 22.08 42.86
CA LYS A 7 -36.86 22.16 43.66
C LYS A 7 -35.66 21.43 43.03
N TYR A 8 -35.91 20.46 42.15
CA TYR A 8 -34.87 19.78 41.36
C TYR A 8 -34.60 20.46 40.01
N LEU A 9 -35.43 21.43 39.62
CA LEU A 9 -35.16 22.34 38.49
C LEU A 9 -34.49 23.65 38.95
N SER A 10 -34.55 23.98 40.24
CA SER A 10 -33.97 25.19 40.84
C SER A 10 -32.62 24.96 41.55
N GLY A 11 -32.03 23.78 41.42
CA GLY A 11 -30.61 23.61 41.70
C GLY A 11 -29.86 24.17 40.51
N GLU A 12 -29.03 25.18 40.74
CA GLU A 12 -28.10 25.77 39.78
C GLU A 12 -27.61 24.68 38.82
N ARG A 13 -28.17 24.64 37.61
CA ARG A 13 -27.51 23.91 36.53
C ARG A 13 -26.33 24.80 36.19
N GLU A 14 -25.23 24.64 36.92
CA GLU A 14 -23.90 25.08 36.49
C GLU A 14 -23.59 24.29 35.21
N GLY A 15 -24.29 24.65 34.14
CA GLY A 15 -24.03 24.21 32.80
C GLY A 15 -22.64 24.68 32.46
N PHE A 16 -21.91 23.81 31.78
CA PHE A 16 -20.58 24.10 31.26
C PHE A 16 -20.55 25.51 30.66
N SER A 17 -19.68 26.37 31.17
CA SER A 17 -19.64 27.76 30.72
C SER A 17 -19.32 27.78 29.24
N LEU A 18 -19.96 28.68 28.49
CA LEU A 18 -19.67 28.87 27.07
C LEU A 18 -18.17 29.14 26.85
N VAL A 19 -17.54 29.84 27.81
CA VAL A 19 -16.10 30.11 27.80
C VAL A 19 -15.27 28.83 27.97
N GLU A 20 -15.67 27.96 28.90
CA GLU A 20 -14.99 26.67 29.12
C GLU A 20 -15.06 25.79 27.87
N LEU A 21 -16.20 25.82 27.17
CA LEU A 21 -16.38 25.10 25.90
C LEU A 21 -15.49 25.62 24.79
N ILE A 22 -15.37 26.93 24.63
CA ILE A 22 -14.50 27.53 23.63
C ILE A 22 -13.03 27.17 23.88
N ILE A 23 -12.60 27.19 25.14
CA ILE A 23 -11.22 26.84 25.49
C ILE A 23 -10.94 25.36 25.16
N VAL A 24 -11.89 24.46 25.44
CA VAL A 24 -11.71 23.04 25.13
C VAL A 24 -11.61 22.80 23.62
N ILE A 25 -12.50 23.38 22.81
CA ILE A 25 -12.41 23.21 21.35
C ILE A 25 -11.11 23.82 20.80
N ALA A 26 -10.63 24.92 21.38
CA ALA A 26 -9.38 25.56 20.97
C ALA A 26 -8.18 24.64 21.24
N ILE A 27 -8.11 24.03 22.43
CA ILE A 27 -7.02 23.10 22.76
C ILE A 27 -7.12 21.83 21.91
N MET A 28 -8.32 21.26 21.74
CA MET A 28 -8.51 20.07 20.88
C MET A 28 -8.11 20.36 19.43
N ALA A 29 -8.41 21.55 18.90
CA ALA A 29 -8.00 21.95 17.56
C ALA A 29 -6.47 22.03 17.42
N ILE A 30 -5.77 22.62 18.39
CA ILE A 30 -4.29 22.69 18.40
C ILE A 30 -3.69 21.28 18.43
N LEU A 31 -4.20 20.41 19.31
CA LEU A 31 -3.70 19.05 19.46
C LEU A 31 -3.88 18.22 18.18
N ILE A 32 -5.05 18.29 17.54
CA ILE A 32 -5.32 17.59 16.27
C ILE A 32 -4.34 18.07 15.18
N GLY A 33 -4.05 19.38 15.12
CA GLY A 33 -3.11 19.93 14.15
C GLY A 33 -1.70 19.36 14.27
N ILE A 34 -1.16 19.27 15.49
CA ILE A 34 0.18 18.72 15.73
C ILE A 34 0.23 17.21 15.42
N VAL A 35 -0.81 16.47 15.84
CA VAL A 35 -0.89 15.02 15.59
C VAL A 35 -0.93 14.73 14.09
N ALA A 36 -1.66 15.51 13.30
CA ALA A 36 -1.71 15.34 11.85
C ALA A 36 -0.32 15.44 11.21
N LEU A 37 0.46 16.48 11.57
CA LEU A 37 1.82 16.67 11.06
C LEU A 37 2.76 15.52 11.45
N ALA A 38 2.61 15.00 12.67
CA ALA A 38 3.42 13.90 13.14
C ALA A 38 3.02 12.55 12.50
N VAL A 39 1.73 12.30 12.25
CA VAL A 39 1.22 10.97 11.86
C VAL A 39 1.32 10.70 10.35
N ILE A 40 1.06 11.70 9.50
CA ILE A 40 1.07 11.55 8.04
C ILE A 40 2.34 10.84 7.50
N PRO A 41 3.58 11.27 7.84
CA PRO A 41 4.77 10.61 7.31
C PRO A 41 4.95 9.18 7.83
N TYR A 42 4.45 8.86 9.03
CA TYR A 42 4.51 7.49 9.56
C TYR A 42 3.51 6.57 8.87
N LEU A 43 2.30 7.06 8.55
CA LEU A 43 1.34 6.31 7.75
C LEU A 43 1.90 6.02 6.37
N GLU A 44 2.57 7.00 5.77
CA GLU A 44 3.21 6.81 4.47
C GLU A 44 4.34 5.79 4.52
N LYS A 45 5.24 5.89 5.51
CA LYS A 45 6.28 4.87 5.72
C LYS A 45 5.70 3.47 5.97
N SER A 46 4.58 3.37 6.66
CA SER A 46 3.88 2.10 6.88
C SER A 46 3.31 1.52 5.57
N ARG A 47 2.82 2.37 4.66
CA ARG A 47 2.35 1.95 3.33
C ARG A 47 3.52 1.47 2.48
N VAL A 48 4.62 2.23 2.44
CA VAL A 48 5.85 1.84 1.73
C VAL A 48 6.36 0.47 2.21
N GLY A 49 6.33 0.20 3.52
CA GLY A 49 6.73 -1.10 4.06
C GLY A 49 5.80 -2.26 3.65
N LYS A 50 4.49 -2.02 3.56
CA LYS A 50 3.52 -3.01 3.06
C LYS A 50 3.69 -3.27 1.56
N ASP A 51 3.93 -2.22 0.81
CA ASP A 51 4.13 -2.29 -0.64
C ASP A 51 5.45 -3.02 -0.95
N GLN A 52 6.52 -2.77 -0.17
CA GLN A 52 7.76 -3.53 -0.20
C GLN A 52 7.53 -5.03 0.00
N GLN A 53 6.72 -5.41 0.99
CA GLN A 53 6.39 -6.83 1.23
C GLN A 53 5.64 -7.46 0.04
N THR A 54 4.79 -6.69 -0.64
CA THR A 54 4.08 -7.14 -1.84
C THR A 54 5.07 -7.38 -2.97
N VAL A 55 5.99 -6.44 -3.22
CA VAL A 55 7.06 -6.59 -4.24
C VAL A 55 8.00 -7.76 -3.92
N ASP A 56 8.36 -7.96 -2.65
CA ASP A 56 9.23 -9.08 -2.23
C ASP A 56 8.56 -10.45 -2.44
N THR A 57 7.24 -10.52 -2.24
CA THR A 57 6.45 -11.72 -2.50
C THR A 57 6.43 -12.04 -4.00
N VAL A 58 6.16 -11.02 -4.83
CA VAL A 58 6.18 -11.14 -6.30
C VAL A 58 7.57 -11.54 -6.80
N TYR A 59 8.63 -10.91 -6.29
CA TYR A 59 10.01 -11.26 -6.62
C TYR A 59 10.31 -12.73 -6.36
N SER A 60 9.91 -13.24 -5.19
CA SER A 60 10.20 -14.61 -4.78
C SER A 60 9.47 -15.61 -5.68
N ALA A 61 8.20 -15.35 -6.00
CA ALA A 61 7.44 -16.16 -6.95
C ALA A 61 8.06 -16.12 -8.35
N PHE A 62 8.39 -14.93 -8.86
CA PHE A 62 9.01 -14.76 -10.17
C PHE A 62 10.36 -15.48 -10.27
N LYS A 63 11.24 -15.34 -9.25
CA LYS A 63 12.53 -16.03 -9.18
C LYS A 63 12.37 -17.55 -9.23
N ASN A 64 11.40 -18.09 -8.49
CA ASN A 64 11.11 -19.52 -8.49
C ASN A 64 10.58 -19.98 -9.86
N GLU A 65 9.72 -19.19 -10.51
CA GLU A 65 9.17 -19.51 -11.82
C GLU A 65 10.21 -19.43 -12.94
N ILE A 66 11.13 -18.46 -12.90
CA ILE A 66 12.28 -18.40 -13.82
C ILE A 66 13.08 -19.71 -13.76
N ALA A 67 13.31 -20.25 -12.55
CA ALA A 67 14.00 -21.53 -12.38
C ALA A 67 13.14 -22.74 -12.81
N SER A 68 11.87 -22.77 -12.41
CA SER A 68 10.93 -23.87 -12.69
C SER A 68 10.68 -24.05 -14.18
N GLN A 69 10.46 -22.94 -14.89
CA GLN A 69 10.22 -22.90 -16.32
C GLN A 69 11.51 -22.93 -17.15
N GLN A 70 12.68 -23.01 -16.49
CA GLN A 70 14.01 -23.09 -17.11
C GLN A 70 14.28 -21.94 -18.09
N ILE A 71 13.93 -20.73 -17.68
CA ILE A 71 14.02 -19.54 -18.52
C ILE A 71 15.48 -19.12 -18.64
N THR A 72 16.00 -19.15 -19.87
CA THR A 72 17.38 -18.79 -20.18
C THR A 72 17.52 -17.46 -20.90
N GLU A 73 16.43 -16.91 -21.41
CA GLU A 73 16.39 -15.63 -22.12
C GLU A 73 16.05 -14.47 -21.19
N THR A 74 16.44 -13.26 -21.59
CA THR A 74 16.00 -12.05 -20.90
C THR A 74 14.47 -11.95 -20.98
N THR A 75 13.85 -11.81 -19.81
CA THR A 75 12.41 -11.92 -19.64
C THR A 75 11.91 -10.78 -18.77
N GLU A 76 10.80 -10.17 -19.13
CA GLU A 76 10.17 -9.12 -18.35
C GLU A 76 8.66 -9.35 -18.29
N VAL A 77 8.11 -9.33 -17.09
CA VAL A 77 6.67 -9.44 -16.83
C VAL A 77 6.21 -8.16 -16.13
N THR A 78 5.18 -7.55 -16.69
CA THR A 78 4.53 -6.36 -16.12
C THR A 78 3.17 -6.75 -15.56
N ILE A 79 2.98 -6.52 -14.26
CA ILE A 79 1.69 -6.66 -13.58
C ILE A 79 1.05 -5.28 -13.48
N SER A 80 -0.04 -5.11 -14.22
CA SER A 80 -0.82 -3.87 -14.30
C SER A 80 -2.21 -4.04 -13.71
N SER A 81 -2.99 -2.96 -13.72
CA SER A 81 -4.40 -2.96 -13.34
C SER A 81 -5.31 -3.91 -14.15
N THR A 82 -4.81 -4.45 -15.26
CA THR A 82 -5.51 -5.42 -16.13
C THR A 82 -5.02 -6.86 -15.96
N GLY A 83 -3.91 -7.06 -15.25
CA GLY A 83 -3.29 -8.36 -15.05
C GLY A 83 -1.79 -8.36 -15.35
N GLY A 84 -1.21 -9.56 -15.32
CA GLY A 84 0.16 -9.83 -15.72
C GLY A 84 0.28 -9.98 -17.23
N THR A 85 1.34 -9.41 -17.79
CA THR A 85 1.66 -9.50 -19.21
C THR A 85 3.15 -9.74 -19.38
N LEU A 86 3.52 -10.60 -20.33
CA LEU A 86 4.90 -10.76 -20.74
C LEU A 86 5.26 -9.61 -21.68
N THR A 87 6.14 -8.71 -21.25
CA THR A 87 6.56 -7.55 -22.03
C THR A 87 7.85 -7.80 -22.79
N THR A 88 8.73 -8.65 -22.26
CA THR A 88 9.96 -9.12 -22.92
C THR A 88 10.11 -10.62 -22.77
N GLY A 89 10.59 -11.28 -23.82
CA GLY A 89 10.70 -12.74 -23.89
C GLY A 89 9.51 -13.35 -24.62
N SER A 90 9.52 -14.69 -24.70
CA SER A 90 8.56 -15.46 -25.50
C SER A 90 8.14 -16.78 -24.84
N VAL A 91 8.94 -17.33 -23.93
CA VAL A 91 8.68 -18.64 -23.31
C VAL A 91 8.10 -18.59 -21.90
N PHE A 92 8.14 -17.44 -21.21
CA PHE A 92 7.63 -17.35 -19.85
C PHE A 92 6.09 -17.43 -19.79
N ASN A 93 5.58 -18.36 -18.99
CA ASN A 93 4.16 -18.54 -18.74
C ASN A 93 3.72 -17.68 -17.55
N VAL A 94 2.98 -16.60 -17.83
CA VAL A 94 2.48 -15.66 -16.82
C VAL A 94 1.36 -16.26 -15.97
N ASP A 95 0.58 -17.21 -16.49
CA ASP A 95 -0.44 -17.89 -15.69
C ASP A 95 0.19 -18.75 -14.59
N LYS A 96 1.36 -19.34 -14.84
CA LYS A 96 2.12 -20.06 -13.82
C LYS A 96 2.63 -19.15 -12.70
N LEU A 97 3.03 -17.92 -13.05
CA LEU A 97 3.33 -16.89 -12.06
C LEU A 97 2.09 -16.49 -11.25
N ALA A 98 0.94 -16.37 -11.90
CA ALA A 98 -0.32 -16.10 -11.23
C ALA A 98 -0.67 -17.21 -10.22
N GLU A 99 -0.58 -18.48 -10.63
CA GLU A 99 -0.77 -19.64 -9.75
C GLU A 99 0.18 -19.60 -8.54
N ALA A 100 1.46 -19.28 -8.75
CA ALA A 100 2.46 -19.15 -7.68
C ALA A 100 2.18 -17.98 -6.70
N LEU A 101 1.36 -17.02 -7.11
CA LEU A 101 0.90 -15.88 -6.31
C LEU A 101 -0.55 -16.04 -5.83
N ASP A 102 -1.05 -17.28 -5.80
CA ASP A 102 -2.41 -17.63 -5.38
C ASP A 102 -3.51 -16.90 -6.18
N CYS A 103 -3.22 -16.57 -7.45
CA CYS A 103 -4.16 -16.00 -8.41
C CYS A 103 -4.65 -17.09 -9.38
N THR A 104 -5.86 -16.91 -9.92
CA THR A 104 -6.48 -17.90 -10.82
C THR A 104 -5.81 -17.93 -12.20
N ASP A 105 -5.44 -16.77 -12.71
CA ASP A 105 -4.87 -16.57 -14.05
C ASP A 105 -4.09 -15.24 -14.08
N ALA A 106 -3.47 -14.94 -15.22
CA ALA A 106 -2.74 -13.69 -15.42
C ALA A 106 -3.60 -12.45 -15.12
N ALA A 107 -4.91 -12.46 -15.41
CA ALA A 107 -5.80 -11.34 -15.10
C ALA A 107 -5.93 -11.10 -13.58
N GLY A 108 -5.90 -12.18 -12.78
CA GLY A 108 -5.94 -12.12 -11.31
C GLY A 108 -4.80 -11.34 -10.67
N LEU A 109 -3.64 -11.23 -11.34
CA LEU A 109 -2.49 -10.46 -10.87
C LEU A 109 -2.79 -8.96 -10.71
N ALA A 110 -3.84 -8.45 -11.37
CA ALA A 110 -4.32 -7.07 -11.20
C ALA A 110 -4.67 -6.74 -9.74
N ALA A 111 -5.01 -7.75 -8.93
CA ALA A 111 -5.28 -7.57 -7.51
C ALA A 111 -4.02 -7.19 -6.71
N LEU A 112 -2.82 -7.51 -7.19
CA LEU A 112 -1.56 -7.19 -6.52
C LEU A 112 -1.16 -5.73 -6.74
N GLU A 113 -1.30 -5.24 -7.98
CA GLU A 113 -1.12 -3.81 -8.29
C GLU A 113 -2.08 -2.96 -7.43
N LYS A 114 -3.36 -3.33 -7.37
CA LYS A 114 -4.37 -2.65 -6.54
C LYS A 114 -4.11 -2.69 -5.03
N LYS A 115 -3.19 -3.54 -4.54
CA LYS A 115 -2.80 -3.56 -3.12
C LYS A 115 -1.78 -2.46 -2.78
N LEU A 116 -1.09 -1.92 -3.79
CA LEU A 116 -0.15 -0.81 -3.63
C LEU A 116 -0.89 0.45 -3.16
N SER A 117 -0.27 1.17 -2.23
CA SER A 117 -0.99 2.19 -1.46
C SER A 117 -0.16 3.39 -1.03
N SER A 118 1.18 3.33 -1.10
CA SER A 118 2.01 4.52 -0.86
C SER A 118 1.87 5.53 -1.99
N SER A 119 1.99 6.80 -1.63
CA SER A 119 2.08 7.91 -2.58
C SER A 119 3.23 7.69 -3.57
N GLY A 120 3.06 8.21 -4.79
CA GLY A 120 3.99 8.01 -5.89
C GLY A 120 3.97 6.63 -6.56
N ILE A 121 3.50 5.56 -5.92
CA ILE A 121 3.47 4.21 -6.54
C ILE A 121 2.09 3.54 -6.56
N LYS A 122 1.08 4.14 -5.92
CA LYS A 122 -0.30 3.71 -6.09
C LYS A 122 -0.68 3.79 -7.58
N ASP A 123 -1.40 2.78 -8.07
CA ASP A 123 -1.84 2.68 -9.47
C ASP A 123 -0.69 2.50 -10.48
N GLN A 124 0.51 2.13 -10.01
CA GLN A 124 1.69 1.89 -10.84
C GLN A 124 1.98 0.40 -11.00
N ASP A 125 2.52 0.03 -12.16
CA ASP A 125 2.77 -1.37 -12.49
C ASP A 125 3.95 -1.96 -11.70
N ILE A 126 3.82 -3.24 -11.34
CA ILE A 126 4.93 -4.04 -10.79
C ILE A 126 5.67 -4.68 -11.96
N VAL A 127 6.95 -4.35 -12.14
CA VAL A 127 7.78 -4.85 -13.23
C VAL A 127 8.78 -5.86 -12.67
N CYS A 128 8.72 -7.09 -13.17
CA CYS A 128 9.65 -8.17 -12.84
C CYS A 128 10.53 -8.45 -14.04
N SER A 129 11.85 -8.41 -13.88
CA SER A 129 12.80 -8.65 -14.98
C SER A 129 13.86 -9.66 -14.58
N PHE A 130 14.21 -10.53 -15.54
CA PHE A 130 15.36 -11.39 -15.51
C PHE A 130 16.25 -11.04 -16.71
N ASP A 131 17.50 -10.70 -16.44
CA ASP A 131 18.49 -10.41 -17.47
C ASP A 131 19.43 -11.62 -17.64
N SER A 132 19.42 -12.23 -18.83
CA SER A 132 20.21 -13.42 -19.13
C SER A 132 21.73 -13.16 -19.17
N GLY A 133 22.14 -11.94 -19.50
CA GLY A 133 23.54 -11.53 -19.60
C GLY A 133 24.16 -11.30 -18.22
N THR A 134 23.47 -10.55 -17.36
CA THR A 134 23.94 -10.26 -15.99
C THR A 134 23.53 -11.33 -14.97
N LYS A 135 22.55 -12.18 -15.32
CA LYS A 135 21.89 -13.14 -14.42
C LYS A 135 21.22 -12.49 -13.22
N GLU A 136 20.86 -11.22 -13.34
CA GLU A 136 20.13 -10.50 -12.31
C GLU A 136 18.62 -10.70 -12.45
N ILE A 137 17.95 -10.90 -11.32
CA ILE A 137 16.49 -10.89 -11.21
C ILE A 137 16.12 -9.64 -10.42
N LYS A 138 15.12 -8.90 -10.88
CA LYS A 138 14.62 -7.67 -10.25
C LYS A 138 13.10 -7.70 -10.21
N ALA A 139 12.53 -7.12 -9.16
CA ALA A 139 11.14 -6.72 -9.12
C ALA A 139 11.08 -5.30 -8.56
N GLU A 140 10.45 -4.39 -9.28
CA GLU A 140 10.37 -2.98 -8.89
C GLU A 140 9.05 -2.33 -9.31
N VAL A 141 8.68 -1.28 -8.57
CA VAL A 141 7.59 -0.37 -8.91
C VAL A 141 8.19 1.02 -9.03
N THR A 142 7.95 1.66 -10.18
CA THR A 142 8.50 3.00 -10.46
C THR A 142 7.64 4.08 -9.82
N ASN A 143 8.29 4.98 -9.11
CA ASN A 143 7.63 6.13 -8.49
C ASN A 143 7.30 7.20 -9.54
N ALA A 144 6.01 7.46 -9.76
CA ALA A 144 5.51 8.46 -10.71
C ALA A 144 5.84 9.90 -10.31
N GLU A 145 6.04 10.16 -9.01
CA GLU A 145 6.26 11.49 -8.45
C GLU A 145 7.76 11.86 -8.38
N GLY A 146 8.64 11.03 -8.95
CA GLY A 146 10.09 11.27 -8.99
C GLY A 146 10.82 10.97 -7.68
N GLY A 147 10.16 10.27 -6.74
CA GLY A 147 10.79 9.71 -5.54
C GLY A 147 11.54 8.40 -5.83
N ASP A 148 12.04 7.75 -4.77
CA ASP A 148 12.70 6.45 -4.89
C ASP A 148 11.71 5.36 -5.32
N ASN A 149 12.14 4.49 -6.24
CA ASN A 149 11.41 3.29 -6.62
C ASN A 149 11.36 2.30 -5.46
N ILE A 150 10.26 1.56 -5.34
CA ILE A 150 10.22 0.39 -4.45
C ILE A 150 10.80 -0.79 -5.20
N LYS A 151 11.90 -1.34 -4.69
CA LYS A 151 12.61 -2.49 -5.29
C LYS A 151 12.64 -3.63 -4.31
N SER A 152 12.52 -4.88 -4.77
CA SER A 152 12.64 -6.05 -3.92
C SER A 152 13.88 -5.97 -3.01
N SER A 153 13.68 -6.23 -1.73
CA SER A 153 14.74 -6.30 -0.73
C SER A 153 15.54 -7.59 -0.83
N ASN A 154 14.96 -8.61 -1.47
CA ASN A 154 15.62 -9.88 -1.74
C ASN A 154 16.54 -9.76 -2.96
N LYS A 155 17.81 -10.14 -2.78
CA LYS A 155 18.84 -10.23 -3.83
C LYS A 155 19.00 -11.67 -4.34
#